data_AF-E8KIK1-F1
#
_entry.id   AF-E8KIK1-F1
#
_cell.length_a   1.000
_cell.length_b   1.000
_cell.length_c   1.000
_cell.angle_alpha   90.00
_cell.angle_beta   90.00
_cell.angle_gamma   90.00
#
_symmetry.space_group_name_H-M   'P 1'
#
loop_
_entity.id
_entity.type
_entity.pdbx_description
1 polymer ?
#
loop_
_entity_poly.entity_id
_entity_poly.type
_entity_poly.pdbx_seq_one_letter_code
_entity_poly.pdbx_strand_id
1 'polypeptide(L)'
;MNSDLISIQQGSEQECFSYIYQQQQQASNPLELLAVLKLYDDFLGDFPQSILAYHNRSDVLKHLGFYDLALKDAEKTLDLAPDFAMAWCNKAFILNTLGRYEEGWKAYEWRWKTDVETFQDTGWPIPRWQGEDIGQAKLLVYAEQGFGDNIQFVRYALEAKKRGLNIVVVNHQQLENLLNANLAQYGITTSKNGGAISGLKYYVSMMSLPHYLGTRLDNIPYSEGYLLPETEHFVKWQRKINAYDSAKKLKIGVVWSGSPKHHRNAI
;
A
#
# COMPACT_ATOMS: atom_id res chain seq x y z
N MET A 1 -50.27 7.31 15.53
CA MET A 1 -49.40 6.26 16.10
C MET A 1 -48.72 5.54 14.94
N ASN A 2 -47.46 5.86 14.69
CA ASN A 2 -46.49 4.89 14.16
C ASN A 2 -45.16 5.32 14.77
N SER A 3 -44.80 4.56 15.79
CA SER A 3 -43.83 4.87 16.84
C SER A 3 -42.65 3.90 16.71
N ASP A 4 -41.96 3.95 15.57
CA ASP A 4 -40.82 3.06 15.29
C ASP A 4 -39.50 3.84 15.20
N LEU A 5 -39.36 4.91 15.99
CA LEU A 5 -38.14 5.72 16.06
C LEU A 5 -37.49 5.78 17.46
N ILE A 6 -37.94 4.98 18.44
CA ILE A 6 -37.41 5.06 19.82
C ILE A 6 -37.32 3.68 20.50
N SER A 7 -36.42 2.80 20.05
CA SER A 7 -36.01 1.66 20.88
C SER A 7 -34.56 1.18 20.67
N ILE A 8 -33.62 2.09 20.43
CA ILE A 8 -32.17 1.80 20.62
C ILE A 8 -31.71 2.43 21.95
N GLN A 9 -32.54 2.34 22.99
CA GLN A 9 -32.06 2.60 24.35
C GLN A 9 -31.87 1.25 25.05
N GLN A 10 -30.62 1.04 25.49
CA GLN A 10 -30.09 -0.06 26.30
C GLN A 10 -29.52 -1.27 25.55
N GLY A 11 -28.67 -1.01 24.55
CA GLY A 11 -27.51 -1.87 24.33
C GLY A 11 -26.33 -1.34 25.15
N SER A 12 -25.50 -2.22 25.70
CA SER A 12 -24.16 -1.88 26.17
C SER A 12 -23.37 -1.16 25.05
N GLU A 13 -22.38 -0.33 25.41
CA GLU A 13 -21.47 0.33 24.44
C GLU A 13 -21.03 -0.62 23.32
N GLN A 14 -20.71 -1.86 23.71
CA GLN A 14 -20.30 -2.94 22.81
C GLN A 14 -21.38 -3.35 21.81
N GLU A 15 -22.64 -3.46 22.21
CA GLU A 15 -23.76 -3.85 21.32
C GLU A 15 -24.05 -2.74 20.31
N CYS A 16 -24.09 -1.49 20.77
CA CYS A 16 -24.26 -0.33 19.89
C CYS A 16 -23.13 -0.25 18.87
N PHE A 17 -21.87 -0.37 19.30
CA PHE A 17 -20.73 -0.36 18.38
C PHE A 17 -20.78 -1.53 17.38
N SER A 18 -21.11 -2.74 17.84
CA SER A 18 -21.18 -3.93 16.99
C SER A 18 -22.23 -3.79 15.89
N TYR A 19 -23.38 -3.17 16.20
CA TYR A 19 -24.39 -2.85 15.20
C TYR A 19 -23.84 -1.91 14.11
N ILE A 20 -23.18 -0.81 14.51
CA ILE A 20 -22.63 0.17 13.55
C ILE A 20 -21.57 -0.47 12.67
N TYR A 21 -20.67 -1.27 13.27
CA TYR A 21 -19.66 -2.01 12.52
C TYR A 21 -20.29 -2.95 11.49
N GLN A 22 -21.38 -3.65 11.84
CA GLN A 22 -22.11 -4.49 10.89
C GLN A 22 -22.71 -3.68 9.75
N GLN A 23 -23.30 -2.50 10.03
CA GLN A 23 -23.82 -1.61 8.98
C GLN A 23 -22.70 -1.15 8.04
N GLN A 24 -21.51 -0.83 8.58
CA GLN A 24 -20.34 -0.48 7.76
C GLN A 24 -19.94 -1.62 6.81
N GLN A 25 -19.93 -2.87 7.27
CA GLN A 25 -19.56 -4.01 6.41
C GLN A 25 -20.59 -4.31 5.32
N GLN A 26 -21.86 -3.92 5.53
CA GLN A 26 -22.94 -4.12 4.57
C GLN A 26 -23.05 -2.97 3.56
N ALA A 27 -22.50 -1.79 3.89
CA ALA A 27 -22.55 -0.62 3.02
C ALA A 27 -21.79 -0.88 1.71
N SER A 28 -22.48 -0.69 0.60
CA SER A 28 -22.05 -1.01 -0.76
C SER A 28 -21.87 0.22 -1.64
N ASN A 29 -22.37 1.37 -1.21
CA ASN A 29 -22.35 2.61 -1.96
C ASN A 29 -22.13 3.84 -1.04
N PRO A 30 -21.78 5.01 -1.62
CA PRO A 30 -21.50 6.21 -0.83
C PRO A 30 -22.66 6.70 0.04
N LEU A 31 -23.93 6.50 -0.38
CA LEU A 31 -25.08 6.95 0.40
C LEU A 31 -25.24 6.13 1.69
N GLU A 32 -25.04 4.82 1.61
CA GLU A 32 -25.02 3.93 2.79
C GLU A 32 -23.85 4.27 3.72
N LEU A 33 -22.66 4.57 3.18
CA LEU A 33 -21.52 5.01 3.99
C LEU A 33 -21.77 6.35 4.71
N LEU A 34 -22.51 7.29 4.10
CA LEU A 34 -22.93 8.52 4.77
C LEU A 34 -23.90 8.25 5.94
N ALA A 35 -24.80 7.26 5.80
CA ALA A 35 -25.67 6.83 6.89
C ALA A 35 -24.85 6.21 8.04
N VAL A 36 -23.83 5.40 7.71
CA VAL A 36 -22.90 4.83 8.69
C VAL A 36 -22.11 5.91 9.43
N LEU A 37 -21.67 6.98 8.74
CA LEU A 37 -21.02 8.11 9.40
C LEU A 37 -21.90 8.75 10.47
N LYS A 38 -23.19 8.97 10.16
CA LYS A 38 -24.12 9.53 11.13
C LYS A 38 -24.26 8.63 12.37
N LEU A 39 -24.29 7.31 12.19
CA LEU A 39 -24.33 6.38 13.32
C LEU A 39 -23.08 6.49 14.21
N TYR A 40 -21.90 6.63 13.61
CA TYR A 40 -20.68 6.87 14.38
C TYR A 40 -20.68 8.25 15.07
N ASP A 41 -21.22 9.29 14.45
CA ASP A 41 -21.35 10.62 15.06
C ASP A 41 -22.24 10.58 16.30
N ASP A 42 -23.42 9.97 16.18
CA ASP A 42 -24.37 9.80 17.30
C ASP A 42 -23.70 8.96 18.42
N PHE A 43 -23.06 7.84 18.08
CA PHE A 43 -22.36 6.98 19.03
C PHE A 43 -21.23 7.69 19.77
N LEU A 44 -20.43 8.50 19.07
CA LEU A 44 -19.33 9.26 19.68
C LEU A 44 -19.84 10.43 20.54
N GLY A 45 -21.10 10.86 20.37
CA GLY A 45 -21.78 11.77 21.28
C GLY A 45 -21.97 11.18 22.68
N ASP A 46 -22.33 9.89 22.75
CA ASP A 46 -22.52 9.16 24.00
C ASP A 46 -21.21 8.56 24.54
N PHE A 47 -20.30 8.14 23.66
CA PHE A 47 -19.04 7.46 23.98
C PHE A 47 -17.80 8.17 23.39
N PRO A 48 -17.45 9.39 23.88
CA PRO A 48 -16.44 10.26 23.27
C PRO A 48 -14.98 9.78 23.42
N GLN A 49 -14.75 8.65 24.09
CA GLN A 49 -13.42 8.05 24.28
C GLN A 49 -13.28 6.70 23.56
N SER A 50 -14.24 6.34 22.69
CA SER A 50 -14.19 5.07 21.97
C SER A 50 -13.12 5.08 20.86
N ILE A 51 -12.00 4.42 21.14
CA ILE A 51 -10.85 4.29 20.21
C ILE A 51 -11.28 3.67 18.88
N LEU A 52 -12.07 2.59 18.94
CA LEU A 52 -12.50 1.84 17.76
C LEU A 52 -13.51 2.61 16.90
N ALA A 53 -14.39 3.42 17.50
CA ALA A 53 -15.32 4.27 16.76
C ALA A 53 -14.59 5.36 15.97
N TYR A 54 -13.61 6.05 16.56
CA TYR A 54 -12.77 6.98 15.81
C TYR A 54 -11.99 6.28 14.69
N HIS A 55 -11.41 5.11 14.96
CA HIS A 55 -10.64 4.37 13.96
C HIS A 55 -11.51 4.00 12.76
N ASN A 56 -12.70 3.45 13.01
CA ASN A 56 -13.59 3.00 11.94
C ASN A 56 -14.25 4.17 11.22
N ARG A 57 -14.65 5.24 11.92
CA ARG A 57 -15.18 6.46 11.28
C ARG A 57 -14.12 7.11 10.38
N SER A 58 -12.86 7.13 10.81
CA SER A 58 -11.73 7.56 9.98
C SER A 58 -11.63 6.75 8.68
N ASP A 59 -11.77 5.42 8.75
CA ASP A 59 -11.77 4.56 7.56
C ASP A 59 -12.93 4.86 6.61
N VAL A 60 -14.16 5.05 7.14
CA VAL A 60 -15.33 5.43 6.34
C VAL A 60 -15.15 6.81 5.69
N LEU A 61 -14.67 7.80 6.44
CA LEU A 61 -14.37 9.15 5.93
C LEU A 61 -13.34 9.11 4.80
N LYS A 62 -12.28 8.31 4.95
CA LYS A 62 -11.27 8.09 3.91
C LYS A 62 -11.89 7.47 2.65
N HIS A 63 -12.76 6.46 2.79
CA HIS A 63 -13.44 5.84 1.64
C HIS A 63 -14.37 6.83 0.91
N LEU A 64 -14.96 7.78 1.63
CA LEU A 64 -15.78 8.86 1.07
C LEU A 64 -14.97 10.05 0.52
N GLY A 65 -13.63 10.05 0.69
CA GLY A 65 -12.76 11.13 0.22
C GLY A 65 -12.66 12.35 1.16
N PHE A 66 -13.24 12.28 2.37
CA PHE A 66 -13.15 13.33 3.37
C PHE A 66 -11.84 13.22 4.18
N TYR A 67 -10.70 13.38 3.49
CA TYR A 67 -9.39 13.07 4.03
C TYR A 67 -8.98 13.89 5.26
N ASP A 68 -9.32 15.18 5.32
CA ASP A 68 -8.98 16.02 6.48
C ASP A 68 -9.72 15.56 7.75
N LEU A 69 -11.01 15.21 7.62
CA LEU A 69 -11.81 14.66 8.71
C LEU A 69 -11.30 13.27 9.10
N ALA A 70 -10.97 12.43 8.11
CA ALA A 70 -10.40 11.12 8.35
C ALA A 70 -9.08 11.23 9.13
N LEU A 71 -8.22 12.18 8.78
CA LEU A 71 -6.95 12.42 9.47
C LEU A 71 -7.17 12.83 10.92
N LYS A 72 -8.11 13.75 11.17
CA LYS A 72 -8.47 14.19 12.53
C LYS A 72 -8.90 13.01 13.40
N ASP A 73 -9.72 12.11 12.87
CA ASP A 73 -10.15 10.91 13.60
C ASP A 73 -9.01 9.92 13.81
N ALA A 74 -8.15 9.72 12.82
CA ALA A 74 -6.96 8.87 12.99
C ALA A 74 -6.02 9.42 14.07
N GLU A 75 -5.83 10.74 14.12
CA GLU A 75 -5.05 11.41 15.17
C GLU A 75 -5.72 11.26 16.54
N LYS A 76 -7.04 11.42 16.62
CA LYS A 76 -7.78 11.19 17.85
C LYS A 76 -7.66 9.74 18.34
N THR A 77 -7.70 8.75 17.45
CA THR A 77 -7.44 7.34 17.79
C THR A 77 -6.05 7.17 18.38
N LEU A 78 -5.03 7.81 17.80
CA LEU A 78 -3.64 7.71 18.25
C LEU A 78 -3.35 8.49 19.53
N ASP A 79 -4.07 9.58 19.80
CA ASP A 79 -4.01 10.29 21.08
C ASP A 79 -4.52 9.40 22.23
N LEU A 80 -5.55 8.58 21.96
CA LEU A 80 -6.14 7.66 22.93
C LEU A 80 -5.37 6.33 23.04
N ALA A 81 -4.82 5.86 21.93
CA ALA A 81 -4.08 4.60 21.84
C ALA A 81 -2.85 4.75 20.93
N PRO A 82 -1.73 5.29 21.45
CA PRO A 82 -0.53 5.57 20.66
C PRO A 82 0.09 4.34 19.99
N ASP A 83 -0.13 3.15 20.56
CA ASP A 83 0.41 1.89 20.04
C ASP A 83 -0.53 1.16 19.07
N PHE A 84 -1.67 1.75 18.69
CA PHE A 84 -2.61 1.12 17.78
C PHE A 84 -2.10 1.13 16.33
N ALA A 85 -1.36 0.08 15.97
CA ALA A 85 -0.66 -0.03 14.69
C ALA A 85 -1.57 0.14 13.45
N MET A 86 -2.80 -0.39 13.47
CA MET A 86 -3.74 -0.22 12.36
C MET A 86 -4.17 1.25 12.16
N ALA A 87 -4.25 2.04 13.21
CA ALA A 87 -4.56 3.47 13.12
C ALA A 87 -3.39 4.25 12.48
N TRP A 88 -2.15 3.88 12.78
CA TRP A 88 -0.97 4.44 12.09
C TRP A 88 -0.95 4.10 10.59
N CYS A 89 -1.28 2.85 10.22
CA CYS A 89 -1.41 2.47 8.81
C CYS A 89 -2.52 3.28 8.11
N ASN A 90 -3.66 3.47 8.77
CA ASN A 90 -4.74 4.29 8.20
C ASN A 90 -4.30 5.76 8.01
N LYS A 91 -3.66 6.35 9.03
CA LYS A 91 -3.03 7.68 8.95
C LYS A 91 -2.04 7.78 7.80
N ALA A 92 -1.20 6.76 7.60
CA ALA A 92 -0.25 6.70 6.50
C ALA A 92 -0.93 6.79 5.13
N PHE A 93 -2.00 6.02 4.91
CA PHE A 93 -2.75 6.07 3.65
C PHE A 93 -3.40 7.43 3.40
N ILE A 94 -3.97 8.05 4.44
CA ILE A 94 -4.59 9.38 4.35
C ILE A 94 -3.52 10.43 4.00
N LEU A 95 -2.39 10.44 4.73
CA LEU A 95 -1.29 11.38 4.49
C LEU A 95 -0.68 11.23 3.09
N ASN A 96 -0.47 9.99 2.64
CA ASN A 96 0.03 9.73 1.28
C ASN A 96 -0.97 10.19 0.21
N THR A 97 -2.27 10.02 0.45
CA THR A 97 -3.30 10.53 -0.48
C THR A 97 -3.31 12.06 -0.55
N LEU A 98 -3.03 12.73 0.56
CA LEU A 98 -2.87 14.19 0.64
C LEU A 98 -1.50 14.70 0.13
N GLY A 99 -0.62 13.81 -0.34
CA GLY A 99 0.73 14.18 -0.80
C GLY A 99 1.74 14.49 0.31
N ARG A 100 1.38 14.27 1.59
CA ARG A 100 2.26 14.44 2.76
C ARG A 100 3.15 13.21 2.96
N TYR A 101 3.97 12.90 1.94
CA TYR A 101 4.70 11.64 1.85
C TYR A 101 5.72 11.41 2.97
N GLU A 102 6.43 12.43 3.44
CA GLU A 102 7.43 12.24 4.51
C GLU A 102 6.80 11.67 5.78
N GLU A 103 5.66 12.25 6.18
CA GLU A 103 4.91 11.80 7.35
C GLU A 103 4.18 10.48 7.08
N GLY A 104 3.60 10.33 5.87
CA GLY A 104 2.86 9.14 5.49
C GLY A 104 3.75 7.89 5.41
N TRP A 105 4.92 7.98 4.79
CA TRP A 105 5.87 6.87 4.73
C TRP A 105 6.44 6.51 6.10
N LYS A 106 6.70 7.50 6.96
CA LYS A 106 7.10 7.25 8.35
C LYS A 106 6.00 6.51 9.13
N ALA A 107 4.75 6.94 8.98
CA ALA A 107 3.61 6.27 9.62
C ALA A 107 3.41 4.84 9.07
N TYR A 108 3.69 4.60 7.80
CA TYR A 108 3.52 3.28 7.16
C TYR A 108 4.46 2.20 7.71
N GLU A 109 5.57 2.56 8.36
CA GLU A 109 6.44 1.59 9.04
C GLU A 109 5.77 0.93 10.25
N TRP A 110 4.66 1.46 10.77
CA TRP A 110 3.88 0.79 11.81
C TRP A 110 3.19 -0.49 11.34
N ARG A 111 3.14 -0.77 10.03
CA ARG A 111 2.61 -2.02 9.49
C ARG A 111 3.32 -3.26 10.04
N TRP A 112 4.59 -3.12 10.41
CA TRP A 112 5.39 -4.17 11.05
C TRP A 112 4.91 -4.57 12.45
N LYS A 113 4.05 -3.76 13.07
CA LYS A 113 3.44 -4.01 14.38
C LYS A 113 1.98 -4.50 14.26
N THR A 114 1.51 -4.80 13.06
CA THR A 114 0.17 -5.34 12.83
C THR A 114 0.21 -6.85 12.71
N ASP A 115 -0.93 -7.50 12.93
CA ASP A 115 -1.08 -8.95 12.73
C ASP A 115 -1.43 -9.33 11.28
N VAL A 116 -1.35 -8.39 10.34
CA VAL A 116 -1.66 -8.64 8.93
C VAL A 116 -0.59 -9.54 8.32
N GLU A 117 -0.99 -10.71 7.82
CA GLU A 117 -0.11 -11.75 7.28
C GLU A 117 0.90 -11.20 6.25
N THR A 118 0.47 -10.29 5.38
CA THR A 118 1.33 -9.67 4.35
C THR A 118 2.52 -8.89 4.93
N PHE A 119 2.45 -8.42 6.18
CA PHE A 119 3.49 -7.62 6.84
C PHE A 119 4.29 -8.41 7.87
N GLN A 120 4.07 -9.72 7.98
CA GLN A 120 4.84 -10.55 8.90
C GLN A 120 6.31 -10.62 8.49
N ASP A 121 7.17 -10.98 9.46
CA ASP A 121 8.60 -11.09 9.20
C ASP A 121 8.86 -12.12 8.10
N THR A 122 9.76 -11.75 7.20
CA THR A 122 10.22 -12.57 6.08
C THR A 122 11.10 -13.74 6.54
N GLY A 123 11.57 -13.73 7.78
CA GLY A 123 12.38 -14.80 8.37
C GLY A 123 13.84 -14.79 7.93
N TRP A 124 14.32 -13.70 7.32
CA TRP A 124 15.74 -13.56 7.00
C TRP A 124 16.57 -13.51 8.29
N PRO A 125 17.66 -14.28 8.41
CA PRO A 125 18.51 -14.32 9.61
C PRO A 125 19.48 -13.12 9.69
N ILE A 126 19.10 -11.98 9.12
CA ILE A 126 19.86 -10.74 9.05
C ILE A 126 18.96 -9.57 9.44
N PRO A 127 19.49 -8.48 10.01
CA PRO A 127 18.67 -7.37 10.46
C PRO A 127 18.00 -6.60 9.33
N ARG A 128 16.85 -6.00 9.62
CA ARG A 128 16.20 -5.02 8.74
C ARG A 128 16.99 -3.72 8.76
N TRP A 129 17.25 -3.16 7.58
CA TRP A 129 17.86 -1.84 7.43
C TRP A 129 16.83 -0.76 7.78
N GLN A 130 17.26 0.25 8.56
CA GLN A 130 16.43 1.33 9.08
C GLN A 130 16.91 2.71 8.59
N GLY A 131 17.69 2.75 7.49
CA GLY A 131 18.20 3.98 6.89
C GLY A 131 19.59 4.40 7.38
N GLU A 132 20.25 3.60 8.22
CA GLU A 132 21.63 3.88 8.67
C GLU A 132 22.66 3.76 7.54
N ASP A 133 23.84 4.38 7.69
CA ASP A 133 24.95 4.16 6.76
C ASP A 133 25.46 2.71 6.86
N ILE A 134 25.49 2.02 5.73
CA ILE A 134 25.93 0.63 5.62
C ILE A 134 27.26 0.47 4.89
N GLY A 135 27.90 1.57 4.48
CA GLY A 135 29.14 1.58 3.69
C GLY A 135 29.01 0.73 2.43
N GLN A 136 29.89 -0.27 2.27
CA GLN A 136 29.87 -1.20 1.13
C GLN A 136 29.08 -2.48 1.39
N ALA A 137 28.40 -2.59 2.53
CA ALA A 137 27.63 -3.78 2.86
C ALA A 137 26.46 -3.98 1.90
N LYS A 138 26.14 -5.24 1.62
CA LYS A 138 25.09 -5.60 0.66
C LYS A 138 23.71 -5.58 1.31
N LEU A 139 22.77 -4.88 0.69
CA LEU A 139 21.38 -4.70 1.10
C LEU A 139 20.44 -5.47 0.17
N LEU A 140 19.64 -6.37 0.74
CA LEU A 140 18.56 -7.04 0.03
C LEU A 140 17.33 -6.11 -0.02
N VAL A 141 16.82 -5.81 -1.21
CA VAL A 141 15.54 -5.14 -1.43
C VAL A 141 14.54 -6.17 -1.96
N TYR A 142 13.45 -6.42 -1.24
CA TYR A 142 12.46 -7.43 -1.65
C TYR A 142 11.08 -6.82 -1.91
N ALA A 143 10.33 -7.44 -2.83
CA ALA A 143 8.93 -7.11 -3.07
C ALA A 143 8.03 -7.68 -1.95
N GLU A 144 7.35 -6.80 -1.23
CA GLU A 144 6.48 -7.15 -0.09
C GLU A 144 5.03 -7.46 -0.51
N GLN A 145 4.44 -6.62 -1.36
CA GLN A 145 3.02 -6.67 -1.73
C GLN A 145 2.80 -7.19 -3.16
N GLY A 146 1.78 -6.72 -3.89
CA GLY A 146 1.39 -7.29 -5.17
C GLY A 146 2.33 -6.93 -6.33
N PHE A 147 1.99 -7.42 -7.54
CA PHE A 147 2.74 -7.10 -8.75
C PHE A 147 2.75 -5.59 -9.07
N GLY A 148 1.62 -4.90 -8.83
CA GLY A 148 1.51 -3.46 -9.02
C GLY A 148 2.47 -2.69 -8.14
N ASP A 149 2.58 -3.06 -6.87
CA ASP A 149 3.51 -2.44 -5.91
C ASP A 149 4.96 -2.78 -6.26
N ASN A 150 5.25 -4.02 -6.64
CA ASN A 150 6.59 -4.38 -7.08
C ASN A 150 7.02 -3.56 -8.30
N ILE A 151 6.14 -3.41 -9.30
CA ILE A 151 6.39 -2.51 -10.42
C ILE A 151 6.61 -1.11 -9.86
N GLN A 152 5.64 -0.53 -9.17
CA GLN A 152 5.65 0.86 -8.74
C GLN A 152 6.84 1.23 -7.88
N PHE A 153 7.29 0.38 -6.95
CA PHE A 153 8.32 0.72 -5.97
C PHE A 153 9.73 0.28 -6.37
N VAL A 154 9.92 -0.55 -7.41
CA VAL A 154 11.28 -0.95 -7.83
C VAL A 154 12.10 0.23 -8.35
N ARG A 155 11.45 1.33 -8.75
CA ARG A 155 12.10 2.62 -9.03
C ARG A 155 12.99 3.10 -7.88
N TYR A 156 12.66 2.76 -6.63
CA TYR A 156 13.45 3.15 -5.47
C TYR A 156 14.71 2.32 -5.31
N ALA A 157 14.78 1.12 -5.89
CA ALA A 157 16.04 0.39 -6.01
C ALA A 157 17.01 1.13 -6.95
N LEU A 158 16.51 1.70 -8.05
CA LEU A 158 17.31 2.55 -8.93
C LEU A 158 17.87 3.77 -8.19
N GLU A 159 17.01 4.47 -7.44
CA GLU A 159 17.40 5.63 -6.65
C GLU A 159 18.40 5.25 -5.53
N ALA A 160 18.17 4.14 -4.82
CA ALA A 160 19.10 3.62 -3.82
C ALA A 160 20.49 3.33 -4.42
N LYS A 161 20.55 2.66 -5.58
CA LYS A 161 21.79 2.39 -6.31
C LYS A 161 22.48 3.68 -6.72
N LYS A 162 21.74 4.66 -7.23
CA LYS A 162 22.26 5.98 -7.62
C LYS A 162 22.89 6.72 -6.43
N ARG A 163 22.35 6.54 -5.22
CA ARG A 163 22.91 7.07 -3.96
C ARG A 163 24.09 6.25 -3.41
N GLY A 164 24.55 5.23 -4.13
CA GLY A 164 25.74 4.45 -3.79
C GLY A 164 25.48 3.19 -2.97
N LEU A 165 24.23 2.81 -2.71
CA LEU A 165 23.92 1.59 -1.97
C LEU A 165 24.26 0.33 -2.80
N ASN A 166 24.92 -0.63 -2.16
CA ASN A 166 25.21 -1.94 -2.74
C ASN A 166 23.99 -2.85 -2.60
N ILE A 167 23.08 -2.79 -3.57
CA ILE A 167 21.78 -3.47 -3.48
C ILE A 167 21.70 -4.74 -4.34
N VAL A 168 20.87 -5.67 -3.87
CA VAL A 168 20.35 -6.80 -4.65
C VAL A 168 18.84 -6.82 -4.54
N VAL A 169 18.15 -7.03 -5.66
CA VAL A 169 16.69 -7.00 -5.71
C VAL A 169 16.12 -8.40 -5.86
N VAL A 170 15.08 -8.71 -5.08
CA VAL A 170 14.22 -9.89 -5.26
C VAL A 170 12.82 -9.41 -5.64
N ASN A 171 12.42 -9.78 -6.86
CA ASN A 171 11.12 -9.46 -7.45
C ASN A 171 10.16 -10.64 -7.32
N HIS A 172 8.88 -10.38 -7.59
CA HIS A 172 7.95 -11.46 -7.91
C HIS A 172 8.42 -12.21 -9.16
N GLN A 173 8.34 -13.54 -9.11
CA GLN A 173 8.86 -14.42 -10.17
C GLN A 173 8.29 -14.06 -11.55
N GLN A 174 7.00 -13.70 -11.61
CA GLN A 174 6.28 -13.35 -12.84
C GLN A 174 6.78 -12.05 -13.48
N LEU A 175 7.42 -11.19 -12.70
CA LEU A 175 7.96 -9.90 -13.13
C LEU A 175 9.47 -9.93 -13.37
N GLU A 176 10.16 -11.04 -13.05
CA GLU A 176 11.62 -11.14 -13.11
C GLU A 176 12.17 -10.73 -14.48
N ASN A 177 11.63 -11.21 -15.60
CA ASN A 177 12.17 -10.88 -16.92
C ASN A 177 12.16 -9.37 -17.18
N LEU A 178 11.01 -8.72 -16.97
CA LEU A 178 10.84 -7.29 -17.19
C LEU A 178 11.74 -6.48 -16.25
N LEU A 179 11.69 -6.77 -14.95
CA LEU A 179 12.37 -5.97 -13.95
C LEU A 179 13.88 -6.21 -13.98
N ASN A 180 14.34 -7.44 -14.13
CA ASN A 180 15.76 -7.76 -14.15
C ASN A 180 16.45 -7.15 -15.39
N ALA A 181 15.82 -7.19 -16.56
CA ALA A 181 16.35 -6.53 -17.76
C ALA A 181 16.54 -5.02 -17.53
N ASN A 182 15.56 -4.37 -16.90
CA ASN A 182 15.61 -2.93 -16.60
C ASN A 182 16.54 -2.57 -15.43
N LEU A 183 16.83 -3.49 -14.51
CA LEU A 183 17.75 -3.28 -13.39
C LEU A 183 19.21 -3.53 -13.79
N ALA A 184 19.45 -4.51 -14.66
CA ALA A 184 20.80 -4.91 -15.10
C ALA A 184 21.57 -3.76 -15.78
N GLN A 185 20.87 -2.90 -16.54
CA GLN A 185 21.47 -1.70 -17.18
C GLN A 185 22.04 -0.69 -16.16
N TYR A 186 21.62 -0.76 -14.89
CA TYR A 186 22.14 0.08 -13.80
C TYR A 186 23.15 -0.67 -12.91
N GLY A 187 23.58 -1.87 -13.32
CA GLY A 187 24.49 -2.69 -12.51
C GLY A 187 23.87 -3.13 -11.19
N ILE A 188 22.54 -3.29 -11.14
CA ILE A 188 21.84 -3.84 -9.98
C ILE A 188 21.71 -5.34 -10.17
N THR A 189 22.26 -6.09 -9.22
CA THR A 189 22.11 -7.55 -9.22
C THR A 189 20.68 -7.90 -8.82
N THR A 190 20.09 -8.86 -9.52
CA THR A 190 18.80 -9.44 -9.18
C THR A 190 18.99 -10.91 -8.84
N SER A 191 18.27 -11.40 -7.84
CA SER A 191 18.20 -12.84 -7.57
C SER A 191 16.84 -13.35 -7.95
N LYS A 192 16.81 -14.57 -8.51
CA LYS A 192 15.56 -15.32 -8.59
C LYS A 192 14.99 -15.51 -7.19
N ASN A 193 13.67 -15.49 -7.06
CA ASN A 193 13.04 -15.76 -5.77
C ASN A 193 13.45 -17.17 -5.27
N GLY A 194 14.09 -17.25 -4.09
CA GLY A 194 14.68 -18.48 -3.55
C GLY A 194 16.11 -18.82 -4.00
N GLY A 195 16.75 -17.99 -4.83
CA GLY A 195 18.16 -18.11 -5.18
C GLY A 195 19.08 -17.77 -4.00
N ALA A 196 20.22 -18.47 -3.87
CA ALA A 196 21.20 -18.18 -2.83
C ALA A 196 21.90 -16.83 -3.10
N ILE A 197 21.79 -15.90 -2.15
CA ILE A 197 22.47 -14.59 -2.19
C ILE A 197 23.50 -14.55 -1.07
N SER A 198 24.78 -14.47 -1.42
CA SER A 198 25.87 -14.41 -0.45
C SER A 198 26.24 -12.97 -0.07
N GLY A 199 26.75 -12.82 1.16
CA GLY A 199 27.30 -11.56 1.66
C GLY A 199 26.25 -10.48 1.97
N LEU A 200 24.99 -10.86 2.15
CA LEU A 200 23.95 -9.97 2.65
C LEU A 200 24.23 -9.60 4.11
N LYS A 201 24.12 -8.31 4.43
CA LYS A 201 24.20 -7.82 5.82
C LYS A 201 22.86 -7.30 6.32
N TYR A 202 22.05 -6.76 5.42
CA TYR A 202 20.73 -6.20 5.76
C TYR A 202 19.69 -6.56 4.71
N TYR A 203 18.41 -6.46 5.10
CA TYR A 203 17.28 -6.50 4.19
C TYR A 203 16.34 -5.31 4.39
N VAL A 204 15.58 -4.94 3.37
CA VAL A 204 14.55 -3.89 3.44
C VAL A 204 13.41 -4.20 2.48
N SER A 205 12.18 -3.91 2.90
CA SER A 205 11.05 -3.90 1.99
C SER A 205 11.21 -2.78 0.97
N MET A 206 10.94 -3.07 -0.28
CA MET A 206 10.92 -2.08 -1.35
C MET A 206 9.98 -0.90 -1.04
N MET A 207 8.89 -1.13 -0.29
CA MET A 207 7.95 -0.09 0.11
C MET A 207 8.39 0.73 1.34
N SER A 208 9.47 0.34 2.01
CA SER A 208 10.10 1.17 3.05
C SER A 208 11.14 2.13 2.47
N LEU A 209 11.63 1.88 1.25
CA LEU A 209 12.62 2.77 0.61
C LEU A 209 12.15 4.23 0.46
N PRO A 210 10.87 4.54 0.13
CA PRO A 210 10.42 5.93 0.09
C PRO A 210 10.62 6.67 1.42
N HIS A 211 10.47 5.97 2.55
CA HIS A 211 10.73 6.55 3.87
C HIS A 211 12.22 6.89 4.03
N TYR A 212 13.10 5.90 3.86
CA TYR A 212 14.54 6.06 4.10
C TYR A 212 15.25 6.94 3.06
N LEU A 213 14.66 7.09 1.87
CA LEU A 213 15.19 7.95 0.82
C LEU A 213 14.59 9.36 0.83
N GLY A 214 13.70 9.68 1.78
CA GLY A 214 13.14 11.02 1.95
C GLY A 214 12.24 11.44 0.79
N THR A 215 11.35 10.54 0.35
CA THR A 215 10.39 10.84 -0.72
C THR A 215 9.43 11.95 -0.32
N ARG A 216 9.29 12.92 -1.21
CA ARG A 216 8.31 14.00 -1.24
C ARG A 216 7.62 14.03 -2.60
N LEU A 217 6.55 14.80 -2.70
CA LEU A 217 5.76 14.89 -3.93
C LEU A 217 6.58 15.38 -5.12
N ASP A 218 7.52 16.30 -4.87
CA ASP A 218 8.37 16.93 -5.89
C ASP A 218 9.59 16.07 -6.30
N ASN A 219 9.86 14.95 -5.63
CA ASN A 219 11.09 14.19 -5.85
C ASN A 219 10.87 12.68 -6.12
N ILE A 220 9.64 12.28 -6.48
CA ILE A 220 9.34 10.89 -6.83
C ILE A 220 10.29 10.46 -7.96
N PRO A 221 11.15 9.46 -7.75
CA PRO A 221 12.18 9.11 -8.72
C PRO A 221 11.52 8.49 -9.96
N TYR A 222 12.03 8.86 -11.13
CA TYR A 222 11.56 8.34 -12.43
C TYR A 222 10.04 8.50 -12.65
N SER A 223 9.48 9.68 -12.33
CA SER A 223 8.06 10.00 -12.54
C SER A 223 7.60 9.81 -13.99
N GLU A 224 8.47 10.11 -14.95
CA GLU A 224 8.20 10.00 -16.39
C GLU A 224 8.21 8.55 -16.93
N GLY A 225 8.57 7.58 -16.09
CA GLY A 225 8.71 6.17 -16.45
C GLY A 225 10.17 5.69 -16.51
N TYR A 226 10.37 4.40 -16.22
CA TYR A 226 11.70 3.76 -16.11
C TYR A 226 11.73 2.31 -16.60
N LEU A 227 10.57 1.75 -16.94
CA LEU A 227 10.48 0.39 -17.47
C LEU A 227 10.36 0.45 -18.98
N LEU A 228 11.31 -0.16 -19.65
CA LEU A 228 11.31 -0.37 -21.08
C LEU A 228 11.04 -1.84 -21.38
N PRO A 229 10.28 -2.15 -22.45
CA PRO A 229 10.16 -3.51 -22.92
C PRO A 229 11.51 -4.00 -23.46
N GLU A 230 11.74 -5.31 -23.37
CA GLU A 230 12.88 -5.91 -24.07
C GLU A 230 12.75 -5.72 -25.58
N THR A 231 13.87 -5.39 -26.24
CA THR A 231 13.91 -5.03 -27.68
C THR A 231 13.22 -6.07 -28.56
N GLU A 232 13.44 -7.37 -28.31
CA GLU A 232 12.83 -8.44 -29.09
C GLU A 232 11.31 -8.45 -28.98
N HIS A 233 10.78 -8.31 -27.76
CA HIS A 233 9.34 -8.23 -27.50
C HIS A 233 8.73 -6.99 -28.13
N PHE A 234 9.39 -5.83 -28.01
CA PHE A 234 8.95 -4.59 -28.65
C PHE A 234 8.85 -4.75 -30.17
N VAL A 235 9.90 -5.22 -30.83
CA VAL A 235 9.94 -5.42 -32.29
C VAL A 235 8.85 -6.40 -32.75
N LYS A 236 8.67 -7.51 -32.02
CA LYS A 236 7.64 -8.51 -32.30
C LYS A 236 6.23 -7.91 -32.27
N TRP A 237 5.91 -7.16 -31.23
CA TRP A 237 4.57 -6.56 -31.07
C TRP A 237 4.36 -5.37 -31.99
N GLN A 238 5.37 -4.52 -32.19
CA GLN A 238 5.30 -3.41 -33.14
C GLN A 238 5.00 -3.91 -34.56
N ARG A 239 5.66 -4.99 -34.99
CA ARG A 239 5.38 -5.61 -36.30
C ARG A 239 3.93 -6.10 -36.41
N LYS A 240 3.42 -6.77 -35.37
CA LYS A 240 2.03 -7.24 -35.35
C LYS A 240 1.05 -6.07 -35.41
N ILE A 241 1.23 -5.06 -34.56
CA ILE A 241 0.37 -3.87 -34.49
C ILE A 241 0.36 -3.13 -35.83
N ASN A 242 1.53 -2.89 -36.43
CA ASN A 242 1.64 -2.21 -37.72
C ASN A 242 0.92 -2.97 -38.85
N ALA A 243 0.96 -4.31 -38.84
CA ALA A 243 0.22 -5.11 -39.82
C ALA A 243 -1.31 -4.93 -39.72
N TYR A 244 -1.83 -4.67 -38.52
CA TYR A 244 -3.25 -4.35 -38.30
C TYR A 244 -3.59 -2.89 -38.65
N ASP A 245 -2.66 -1.96 -38.49
CA ASP A 245 -2.82 -0.56 -38.90
C ASP A 245 -3.00 -0.42 -40.41
N SER A 246 -2.22 -1.16 -41.19
CA SER A 246 -2.37 -1.25 -42.65
C SER A 246 -3.77 -1.70 -43.07
N ALA A 247 -4.49 -2.41 -42.20
CA ALA A 247 -5.84 -2.90 -42.44
C ALA A 247 -6.95 -1.98 -41.88
N LYS A 248 -6.61 -0.80 -41.33
CA LYS A 248 -7.53 0.15 -40.66
C LYS A 248 -8.45 -0.51 -39.61
N LYS A 249 -7.97 -1.56 -38.92
CA LYS A 249 -8.76 -2.28 -37.91
C LYS A 249 -8.66 -1.59 -36.55
N LEU A 250 -9.75 -1.63 -35.78
CA LEU A 250 -9.79 -1.11 -34.41
C LEU A 250 -8.84 -1.92 -33.50
N LYS A 251 -8.04 -1.22 -32.70
CA LYS A 251 -7.13 -1.81 -31.70
C LYS A 251 -7.76 -1.69 -30.32
N ILE A 252 -8.10 -2.82 -29.69
CA ILE A 252 -8.69 -2.87 -28.36
C ILE A 252 -7.73 -3.61 -27.43
N GLY A 253 -7.27 -2.93 -26.38
CA GLY A 253 -6.57 -3.56 -25.26
C GLY A 253 -7.58 -3.93 -24.18
N VAL A 254 -7.52 -5.16 -23.68
CA VAL A 254 -8.42 -5.65 -22.61
C VAL A 254 -7.58 -6.03 -21.40
N VAL A 255 -7.87 -5.40 -20.25
CA VAL A 255 -7.40 -5.86 -18.93
C VAL A 255 -8.62 -6.44 -18.24
N TRP A 256 -8.71 -7.76 -18.18
CA TRP A 256 -9.96 -8.44 -17.84
C TRP A 256 -10.13 -8.70 -16.33
N SER A 257 -9.05 -8.96 -15.57
CA SER A 257 -9.14 -9.11 -14.11
C SER A 257 -7.78 -9.06 -13.41
N GLY A 258 -7.81 -8.73 -12.11
CA GLY A 258 -6.66 -8.88 -11.22
C GLY A 258 -6.47 -10.33 -10.76
N SER A 259 -5.56 -10.55 -9.80
CA SER A 259 -5.30 -11.89 -9.26
C SER A 259 -6.57 -12.49 -8.63
N PRO A 260 -6.98 -13.73 -8.98
CA PRO A 260 -8.16 -14.39 -8.40
C PRO A 260 -7.97 -14.78 -6.93
N LYS A 261 -6.72 -14.76 -6.43
CA LYS A 261 -6.41 -15.02 -5.02
C LYS A 261 -6.65 -13.80 -4.12
N HIS A 262 -6.88 -12.63 -4.70
CA HIS A 262 -7.18 -11.43 -3.93
C HIS A 262 -8.65 -11.48 -3.49
N HIS A 263 -8.94 -11.21 -2.20
CA HIS A 263 -10.30 -11.32 -1.65
C HIS A 263 -11.36 -10.52 -2.42
N ARG A 264 -11.01 -9.35 -2.97
CA ARG A 264 -11.91 -8.55 -3.82
C ARG A 264 -12.18 -9.11 -5.23
N ASN A 265 -11.41 -10.12 -5.64
CA ASN A 265 -11.49 -10.77 -6.95
C ASN A 265 -11.83 -12.27 -6.83
N ALA A 266 -12.14 -12.75 -5.61
CA ALA A 266 -12.61 -14.11 -5.42
C ALA A 266 -14.02 -14.20 -6.04
N ILE A 267 -14.13 -14.98 -7.11
CA ILE A 267 -15.39 -15.28 -7.81
C ILE A 267 -16.13 -16.37 -7.04
#